data_AF-A0A7J7IQL2-F1
#
_entry.id   AF-A0A7J7IQL2-F1
#
_cell.length_a   1.000
_cell.length_b   1.000
_cell.length_c   1.000
_cell.angle_alpha   90.00
_cell.angle_beta   90.00
_cell.angle_gamma   90.00
#
_symmetry.space_group_name_H-M   'P 1'
#
loop_
_entity.id
_entity.type
_entity.pdbx_description
1 polymer ?
#
loop_
_entity_poly.entity_id
_entity_poly.type
_entity_poly.pdbx_seq_one_letter_code
_entity_poly.pdbx_strand_id
1 'polypeptide(L)'
;MTTLANNWNEAVPVHTEKRTSPTLTQQQRNRRLRSLDWSETSAAPQRVSRKQRKALRPRVADLKLHAPWPSVVEPWDCAAPEPVALVRIKGERFTVPVPSHWRFEA
;
A
#
# COMPACT_ATOMS: atom_id res chain seq x y z
N MET A 1 -20.34 66.92 -6.09
CA MET A 1 -19.17 66.28 -5.46
C MET A 1 -19.41 66.25 -3.96
N THR A 2 -19.83 65.11 -3.39
CA THR A 2 -19.83 64.91 -1.94
C THR A 2 -19.59 63.43 -1.66
N THR A 3 -18.46 63.12 -1.05
CA THR A 3 -17.95 61.78 -0.77
C THR A 3 -18.53 61.29 0.55
N LEU A 4 -19.37 60.25 0.54
CA LEU A 4 -19.76 59.51 1.74
C LEU A 4 -18.64 58.52 2.05
N ALA A 5 -17.78 58.90 2.99
CA ALA A 5 -16.73 58.04 3.52
C ALA A 5 -17.37 56.88 4.30
N ASN A 6 -17.26 55.68 3.76
CA ASN A 6 -17.55 54.46 4.50
C ASN A 6 -16.53 54.36 5.63
N ASN A 7 -17.01 54.47 6.86
CA ASN A 7 -16.22 54.33 8.08
C ASN A 7 -15.91 52.84 8.30
N TRP A 8 -14.82 52.37 7.69
CA TRP A 8 -14.28 51.02 7.85
C TRP A 8 -13.58 50.79 9.21
N ASN A 9 -13.73 51.71 10.16
CA ASN A 9 -13.01 51.72 11.42
C ASN A 9 -13.88 51.45 12.66
N GLU A 10 -14.97 50.70 12.50
CA GLU A 10 -15.48 49.92 13.64
C GLU A 10 -14.69 48.61 13.71
N ALA A 11 -13.68 48.60 14.57
CA ALA A 11 -12.94 47.41 14.93
C ALA A 11 -13.89 46.42 15.61
N VAL A 12 -14.48 45.51 14.85
CA VAL A 12 -15.09 44.30 15.40
C VAL A 12 -13.99 43.57 16.16
N PRO A 13 -14.14 43.24 17.45
CA PRO A 13 -13.15 42.46 18.16
C PRO A 13 -13.11 41.07 17.52
N VAL A 14 -12.19 40.87 16.57
CA VAL A 14 -11.81 39.55 16.10
C VAL A 14 -11.16 38.87 17.30
N HIS A 15 -11.93 38.10 18.04
CA HIS A 15 -11.37 37.09 18.91
C HIS A 15 -10.55 36.16 18.02
N THR A 16 -9.23 36.41 18.03
CA THR A 16 -8.22 35.53 17.45
C THR A 16 -8.09 34.32 18.35
N GLU A 17 -9.16 33.54 18.47
CA GLU A 17 -9.05 32.19 18.99
C GLU A 17 -8.16 31.43 18.03
N LYS A 18 -6.91 31.24 18.46
CA LYS A 18 -5.97 30.34 17.80
C LYS A 18 -6.69 29.00 17.73
N ARG A 19 -7.10 28.56 16.53
CA ARG A 19 -7.58 27.19 16.30
C ARG A 19 -6.44 26.25 16.66
N THR A 20 -6.35 25.89 17.93
CA THR A 20 -5.51 24.80 18.38
C THR A 20 -6.22 23.54 17.97
N SER A 21 -5.84 23.02 16.80
CA SER A 21 -6.22 21.66 16.41
C SER A 21 -5.85 20.74 17.59
N PRO A 22 -6.78 19.93 18.13
CA PRO A 22 -6.44 19.02 19.20
C PRO A 22 -5.35 18.10 18.66
N THR A 23 -4.15 18.21 19.20
CA THR A 23 -3.06 17.30 18.85
C THR A 23 -3.46 15.95 19.42
N LEU A 24 -3.97 15.08 18.55
CA LEU A 24 -4.30 13.72 18.92
C LEU A 24 -3.05 13.10 19.51
N THR A 25 -3.18 12.57 20.74
CA THR A 25 -2.11 11.77 21.32
C THR A 25 -1.77 10.64 20.35
N GLN A 26 -0.50 10.21 20.37
CA GLN A 26 -0.04 9.14 19.47
C GLN A 26 -0.91 7.88 19.59
N GLN A 27 -1.44 7.61 20.78
CA GLN A 27 -2.36 6.51 21.06
C GLN A 27 -3.75 6.71 20.41
N GLN A 28 -4.30 7.92 20.43
CA GLN A 28 -5.57 8.25 19.74
C GLN A 28 -5.41 8.24 18.21
N ARG A 29 -4.27 8.71 17.71
CA ARG A 29 -3.92 8.67 16.27
C ARG A 29 -3.78 7.22 15.76
N ASN A 30 -3.14 6.36 16.56
CA ASN A 30 -3.01 4.93 16.26
C ASN A 30 -4.35 4.20 16.25
N ARG A 31 -5.34 4.65 17.05
CA ARG A 31 -6.68 4.06 17.10
C ARG A 31 -7.51 4.42 15.86
N ARG A 32 -7.39 5.65 15.36
CA ARG A 32 -8.10 6.13 14.16
C ARG A 32 -7.64 5.45 12.86
N LEU A 33 -6.35 5.10 12.78
CA LEU A 33 -5.79 4.35 11.65
C LEU A 33 -6.27 2.89 11.59
N ARG A 34 -6.75 2.31 12.70
CA ARG A 34 -7.33 0.95 12.72
C ARG A 34 -8.76 0.90 12.18
N SER A 35 -9.51 2.00 12.22
CA SER A 35 -10.91 2.05 11.77
C SER A 35 -11.08 2.50 10.32
N LEU A 36 -10.01 2.96 9.67
CA LEU A 36 -9.94 3.33 8.25
C LEU A 36 -9.26 2.22 7.43
N ASP A 37 -9.44 0.97 7.85
CA ASP A 37 -9.01 -0.19 7.10
C ASP A 37 -10.09 -0.52 6.05
N TRP A 38 -10.01 0.12 4.87
CA TRP A 38 -10.81 -0.23 3.69
C TRP A 38 -10.32 -1.58 3.12
N SER A 39 -10.37 -2.64 3.92
CA SER A 39 -10.09 -4.00 3.46
C SER A 39 -10.84 -5.06 4.29
N GLU A 40 -12.15 -4.92 4.41
CA GLU A 40 -13.00 -6.05 4.84
C GLU A 40 -13.36 -6.94 3.65
N THR A 41 -12.45 -7.87 3.31
CA THR A 41 -12.73 -9.27 2.94
C THR A 41 -11.42 -10.04 2.81
N SER A 42 -11.40 -11.23 3.43
CA SER A 42 -10.28 -12.17 3.63
C SER A 42 -9.39 -11.83 4.82
N ALA A 43 -9.23 -12.83 5.70
CA ALA A 43 -8.43 -12.78 6.92
C ALA A 43 -7.12 -12.01 6.69
N ALA A 44 -7.03 -10.81 7.28
CA ALA A 44 -5.81 -10.02 7.23
C ALA A 44 -4.63 -10.92 7.61
N PRO A 45 -3.60 -11.07 6.76
CA PRO A 45 -2.51 -11.99 7.04
C PRO A 45 -1.90 -11.58 8.37
N GLN A 46 -2.01 -12.48 9.36
CA GLN A 46 -1.29 -12.39 10.62
C GLN A 46 0.12 -11.92 10.31
N ARG A 47 0.62 -10.87 10.98
CA ARG A 47 1.94 -10.30 10.72
C ARG A 47 3.03 -11.32 11.08
N VAL A 48 3.27 -12.27 10.18
CA VAL A 48 4.32 -13.27 10.29
C VAL A 48 5.67 -12.57 10.22
N SER A 49 6.60 -13.04 11.04
CA SER A 49 7.96 -12.49 11.07
C SER A 49 8.66 -12.70 9.71
N ARG A 50 9.65 -11.87 9.39
CA ARG A 50 10.45 -12.02 8.15
C ARG A 50 11.09 -13.41 8.04
N LYS A 51 11.49 -14.00 9.18
CA LYS A 51 12.07 -15.35 9.25
C LYS A 51 11.03 -16.40 8.87
N GLN A 52 9.82 -16.29 9.39
CA GLN A 52 8.72 -17.21 9.10
C GLN A 52 8.30 -17.15 7.62
N ARG A 53 8.23 -15.95 7.02
CA ARG A 53 7.96 -15.81 5.58
C ARG A 53 8.98 -16.52 4.70
N LYS A 54 10.27 -16.45 5.06
CA LYS A 54 11.34 -17.14 4.31
C LYS A 54 11.20 -18.67 4.41
N ALA A 55 10.78 -19.18 5.56
CA ALA A 55 10.56 -20.61 5.77
C ALA A 55 9.34 -21.14 5.00
N LEU A 56 8.35 -20.30 4.74
CA LEU A 56 7.13 -20.65 4.00
C LEU A 56 7.29 -20.57 2.47
N ARG A 57 8.46 -20.21 1.94
CA ARG A 57 8.67 -20.12 0.48
C ARG A 57 8.62 -21.51 -0.15
N PRO A 58 7.84 -21.73 -1.22
CA PRO A 58 7.80 -23.00 -1.94
C PRO A 58 9.10 -23.24 -2.71
N ARG A 59 9.36 -24.51 -3.08
CA ARG A 59 10.45 -24.83 -3.99
C ARG A 59 10.01 -24.52 -5.43
N VAL A 60 10.99 -24.25 -6.30
CA VAL A 60 10.74 -24.02 -7.74
C VAL A 60 10.03 -25.20 -8.39
N ALA A 61 10.38 -26.43 -7.98
CA ALA A 61 9.74 -27.65 -8.48
C ALA A 61 8.24 -27.68 -8.17
N ASP A 62 7.85 -27.28 -6.96
CA ASP A 62 6.45 -27.24 -6.53
C ASP A 62 5.66 -26.23 -7.37
N LEU A 63 6.25 -25.06 -7.67
CA LEU A 63 5.61 -24.05 -8.50
C LEU A 63 5.40 -24.49 -9.95
N LYS A 64 6.34 -25.27 -10.51
CA LYS A 64 6.23 -25.79 -11.87
C LYS A 64 5.06 -26.77 -12.03
N LEU A 65 4.62 -27.43 -10.96
CA LEU A 65 3.44 -28.30 -10.99
C LEU A 65 2.13 -27.51 -11.17
N HIS A 66 2.08 -26.26 -10.72
CA HIS A 66 0.89 -25.41 -10.80
C HIS A 66 0.81 -24.54 -12.06
N ALA A 67 1.93 -24.41 -12.78
CA ALA A 67 2.02 -23.59 -13.98
C ALA A 67 1.41 -24.32 -15.19
N PRO A 68 0.59 -23.65 -16.02
CA PRO A 68 0.21 -24.21 -17.32
C PRO A 68 1.41 -24.34 -18.27
N TRP A 69 2.39 -23.43 -18.16
CA TRP A 69 3.63 -23.44 -18.94
C TRP A 69 4.84 -23.39 -17.98
N PRO A 70 5.47 -24.53 -17.67
CA PRO A 70 6.51 -24.60 -16.64
C PRO A 70 7.81 -23.88 -17.02
N SER A 71 8.04 -23.61 -18.31
CA SER A 71 9.20 -22.87 -18.82
C SER A 71 9.21 -21.40 -18.41
N VAL A 72 8.04 -20.84 -18.10
CA VAL A 72 7.91 -19.41 -17.75
C VAL A 72 8.23 -19.17 -16.27
N VAL A 73 8.26 -20.22 -15.45
CA VAL A 73 8.57 -20.11 -14.01
C VAL A 73 10.06 -19.84 -13.81
N GLU A 74 10.35 -18.73 -13.14
CA GLU A 74 11.71 -18.28 -12.85
C GLU A 74 12.08 -18.57 -11.39
N PRO A 75 13.36 -18.75 -11.05
CA PRO A 75 13.78 -19.09 -9.68
C PRO A 75 13.34 -18.05 -8.62
N TRP A 76 13.24 -16.78 -9.00
CA TRP A 76 12.85 -15.69 -8.09
C TRP A 76 11.35 -15.62 -7.82
N ASP A 77 10.51 -16.33 -8.57
CA ASP A 77 9.04 -16.34 -8.36
C ASP A 77 8.68 -16.93 -6.97
N CYS A 78 9.57 -17.75 -6.38
CA CYS A 78 9.42 -18.30 -5.03
C CYS A 78 9.46 -17.24 -3.91
N ALA A 79 9.99 -16.04 -4.19
CA ALA A 79 10.10 -14.97 -3.22
C ALA A 79 8.89 -14.02 -3.21
N ALA A 80 7.96 -14.20 -4.15
CA ALA A 80 6.75 -13.41 -4.24
C ALA A 80 5.83 -13.60 -3.01
N PRO A 81 4.97 -12.62 -2.68
CA PRO A 81 3.98 -12.78 -1.61
C PRO A 81 3.02 -13.94 -1.86
N GLU A 82 2.56 -14.08 -3.10
CA GLU A 82 1.60 -15.10 -3.55
C GLU A 82 2.17 -15.84 -4.77
N PRO A 83 3.08 -16.81 -4.59
CA PRO A 83 3.86 -17.39 -5.68
C PRO A 83 3.01 -18.26 -6.63
N VAL A 84 1.99 -18.96 -6.12
CA VAL A 84 1.08 -19.77 -6.96
C VAL A 84 0.20 -18.88 -7.85
N ALA A 85 -0.33 -17.79 -7.30
CA ALA A 85 -1.13 -16.83 -8.07
C ALA A 85 -0.28 -16.13 -9.14
N LEU A 86 0.96 -15.73 -8.78
CA LEU A 86 1.90 -15.12 -9.72
C LEU A 86 2.17 -16.03 -10.91
N VAL A 87 2.49 -17.30 -10.66
CA VAL A 87 2.79 -18.28 -11.72
C VAL A 87 1.59 -18.52 -12.64
N ARG A 88 0.37 -18.54 -12.10
CA ARG A 88 -0.84 -18.62 -12.93
C ARG A 88 -0.95 -17.43 -13.88
N ILE A 89 -0.87 -16.20 -13.37
CA ILE A 89 -0.94 -14.97 -14.17
C ILE A 89 0.17 -14.91 -15.22
N LYS A 90 1.37 -15.36 -14.86
CA LYS A 90 2.53 -15.43 -15.75
C LYS A 90 2.41 -16.51 -16.82
N GLY A 91 1.56 -17.51 -16.60
CA GLY A 91 1.23 -18.56 -17.56
C GLY A 91 -0.05 -18.32 -18.36
N GLU A 92 -0.77 -17.21 -18.11
CA GLU A 92 -1.97 -16.90 -18.87
C GLU A 92 -1.66 -16.52 -20.32
N ARG A 93 -2.63 -16.76 -21.21
CA ARG A 93 -2.50 -16.43 -22.62
C ARG A 93 -2.36 -14.91 -22.78
N PHE A 94 -1.43 -14.48 -23.64
CA PHE A 94 -1.14 -13.07 -23.93
C PHE A 94 -0.53 -12.26 -22.78
N THR A 95 -0.01 -12.91 -21.75
CA THR A 95 0.79 -12.24 -20.73
C THR A 95 2.21 -11.98 -21.28
N VAL A 96 2.72 -10.78 -21.08
CA VAL A 96 4.08 -10.39 -21.49
C VAL A 96 4.96 -10.40 -20.25
N PRO A 97 6.04 -11.21 -20.21
CA PRO A 97 6.91 -11.24 -19.06
C PRO A 97 7.68 -9.92 -18.91
N VAL A 98 8.05 -9.60 -17.67
CA VAL A 98 8.89 -8.43 -17.37
C VAL A 98 10.24 -8.55 -18.09
N PRO A 99 10.73 -7.50 -18.79
CA PRO A 99 12.00 -7.53 -19.52
C PRO A 99 13.18 -7.85 -18.62
N SER A 100 14.18 -8.59 -19.11
CA SER A 100 15.30 -9.13 -18.31
C SER A 100 16.22 -8.10 -17.63
N HIS A 101 16.27 -6.85 -18.13
CA HIS A 101 17.19 -5.83 -17.63
C HIS A 101 16.76 -5.16 -16.32
N TRP A 102 15.53 -5.37 -15.85
CA TRP A 102 15.03 -4.85 -14.58
C TRP A 102 15.86 -5.26 -13.35
N ARG A 103 16.62 -6.36 -13.45
CA ARG A 103 17.45 -6.91 -12.37
C ARG A 103 18.94 -6.64 -12.53
N PHE A 104 19.37 -6.13 -13.68
CA PHE A 104 20.79 -5.88 -13.91
C PHE A 104 21.15 -4.52 -13.31
N GLU A 105 22.18 -4.51 -12.48
CA GLU A 105 22.80 -3.28 -11.98
C GLU A 105 23.83 -2.85 -13.03
N ALA A 106 23.73 -1.60 -13.50
CA ALA A 106 24.59 -1.03 -14.53
C ALA A 106 25.94 -0.60 -13.97
#